data_AF-A0A2N1TLH2-F1
#
_entry.id   AF-A0A2N1TLH2-F1
#
_cell.length_a   1.000
_cell.length_b   1.000
_cell.length_c   1.000
_cell.angle_alpha   90.00
_cell.angle_beta   90.00
_cell.angle_gamma   90.00
#
_symmetry.space_group_name_H-M   'P 1'
#
loop_
_entity.id
_entity.type
_entity.pdbx_description
1 polymer ?
#
loop_
_entity_poly.entity_id
_entity_poly.type
_entity_poly.pdbx_seq_one_letter_code
_entity_poly.pdbx_strand_id
1 'polypeptide(L)'
;MNGNDKKDDEKKSLFSRSAEEIIKEAGTIVDYESLLKEKNLEDVAEEILQASYGEFDIMKKDTMDRFLDYIYFKVQTGYWETPSMAYPTKRMNDRVLEGKIIEILNEHLYPDIVLKILKFFTRNIYDPDSNLYVANLIYSENIIRSLYDTYNLFKKDIFQGNKDKRSLNVKRIQQFSPRSDNKLSSPLDAAARLKYVLEFLAIKNKVDHIYTKESLALSRDL
;
A
#
# COMPACT_ATOMS: atom_id res chain seq x y z
N MET A 1 9.51 -55.03 15.58
CA MET A 1 9.13 -53.74 16.19
C MET A 1 10.29 -52.77 15.98
N ASN A 2 10.01 -51.48 15.76
CA ASN A 2 10.91 -50.39 15.35
C ASN A 2 11.02 -50.18 13.84
N GLY A 3 10.07 -49.41 13.29
CA GLY A 3 10.11 -48.98 11.90
C GLY A 3 9.17 -47.85 11.52
N ASN A 4 8.24 -47.42 12.38
CA ASN A 4 7.23 -46.41 12.02
C ASN A 4 7.19 -45.14 12.89
N ASP A 5 7.83 -45.09 14.06
CA ASP A 5 7.67 -43.92 14.95
C ASP A 5 8.54 -42.71 14.58
N LYS A 6 9.60 -42.87 13.77
CA LYS A 6 10.49 -41.73 13.42
C LYS A 6 10.00 -40.84 12.29
N LYS A 7 9.07 -41.30 11.43
CA LYS A 7 8.58 -40.50 10.29
C LYS A 7 7.42 -39.58 10.65
N ASP A 8 6.71 -39.87 11.74
CA ASP A 8 5.60 -39.04 12.20
C ASP A 8 6.06 -37.88 13.10
N ASP A 9 7.23 -38.01 13.75
CA ASP A 9 7.82 -36.94 14.55
C ASP A 9 8.56 -35.88 13.69
N GLU A 10 9.18 -36.28 12.56
CA GLU A 10 9.75 -35.30 11.60
C GLU A 10 8.68 -34.53 10.82
N LYS A 11 7.51 -35.13 10.58
CA LYS A 11 6.38 -34.40 9.95
C LYS A 11 5.64 -33.49 10.93
N LYS A 12 5.69 -33.77 12.23
CA LYS A 12 5.09 -32.90 13.26
C LYS A 12 5.94 -31.67 13.58
N SER A 13 7.27 -31.71 13.39
CA SER A 13 8.14 -30.55 13.67
C SER A 13 8.12 -29.47 12.57
N LEU A 14 7.70 -29.81 11.35
CA LEU A 14 7.53 -28.86 10.25
C LEU A 14 6.25 -28.01 10.36
N PHE A 15 5.26 -28.47 11.11
CA PHE A 15 3.97 -27.79 11.31
C PHE A 15 3.83 -27.06 12.64
N SER A 16 4.89 -27.05 13.47
CA SER A 16 4.92 -26.34 14.75
C SER A 16 5.89 -25.15 14.76
N ARG A 17 6.19 -24.57 13.60
CA ARG A 17 6.87 -23.26 13.56
C ARG A 17 5.82 -22.20 13.84
N SER A 18 5.92 -21.52 14.98
CA SER A 18 5.05 -20.39 15.28
C SER A 18 5.20 -19.35 14.18
N ALA A 19 4.13 -18.58 13.90
CA ALA A 19 4.19 -17.48 12.93
C ALA A 19 5.40 -16.56 13.22
N GLU A 20 5.76 -16.41 14.49
CA GLU A 20 6.91 -15.66 14.98
C GLU A 20 8.26 -16.22 14.53
N GLU A 21 8.43 -17.54 14.40
CA GLU A 21 9.66 -18.17 13.92
C GLU A 21 9.85 -18.03 12.41
N ILE A 22 8.75 -18.09 11.65
CA ILE A 22 8.75 -17.80 10.19
C ILE A 22 9.03 -16.31 9.95
N ILE A 23 8.56 -15.43 10.85
CA ILE A 23 8.81 -13.99 10.81
C ILE A 23 10.27 -13.65 11.19
N LYS A 24 10.90 -14.43 12.08
CA LYS A 24 12.30 -14.21 12.53
C LYS A 24 13.36 -14.39 11.45
N GLU A 25 13.12 -15.22 10.44
CA GLU A 25 14.07 -15.49 9.35
C GLU A 25 14.12 -14.36 8.27
N ALA A 26 13.23 -13.35 8.33
CA ALA A 26 12.99 -12.41 7.23
C ALA A 26 13.73 -11.04 7.28
N GLY A 27 14.45 -10.69 8.35
CA GLY A 27 15.16 -9.41 8.47
C GLY A 27 14.96 -8.77 9.84
N THR A 28 15.83 -7.83 10.18
CA THR A 28 15.80 -7.05 11.43
C THR A 28 14.36 -6.63 11.75
N ILE A 29 13.83 -7.15 12.86
CA ILE A 29 12.47 -6.83 13.34
C ILE A 29 12.51 -5.37 13.77
N VAL A 30 12.01 -4.48 12.93
CA VAL A 30 11.72 -3.10 13.32
C VAL A 30 10.39 -3.14 14.06
N ASP A 31 10.44 -2.98 15.38
CA ASP A 31 9.23 -2.84 16.19
C ASP A 31 8.67 -1.42 16.04
N TYR A 32 7.89 -1.22 14.97
CA TYR A 32 7.23 0.05 14.70
C TYR A 32 6.32 0.50 15.84
N GLU A 33 5.75 -0.43 16.61
CA GLU A 33 4.85 -0.06 17.70
C GLU A 33 5.62 0.60 18.85
N SER A 34 6.77 0.03 19.24
CA SER A 34 7.64 0.62 20.25
C SER A 34 8.27 1.93 19.74
N LEU A 35 8.73 1.97 18.49
CA LEU A 35 9.29 3.20 17.89
C LEU A 35 8.28 4.36 17.88
N LEU A 36 7.03 4.11 17.48
CA LEU A 36 5.99 5.13 17.44
C LEU A 36 5.53 5.56 18.84
N LYS A 37 5.68 4.73 19.87
CA LYS A 37 5.32 5.07 21.25
C LYS A 37 6.41 5.84 21.98
N GLU A 38 7.68 5.53 21.72
CA GLU A 38 8.81 5.98 22.55
C GLU A 38 9.59 7.17 21.96
N LYS A 39 9.62 7.35 20.64
CA LYS A 39 10.43 8.38 19.96
C LYS A 39 9.59 9.54 19.41
N ASN A 40 10.25 10.66 19.10
CA ASN A 40 9.63 11.76 18.35
C ASN A 40 9.37 11.31 16.91
N LEU A 41 8.32 11.86 16.28
CA LEU A 41 7.88 11.44 14.95
C LEU A 41 8.93 11.75 13.86
N GLU A 42 9.67 12.84 14.01
CA GLU A 42 10.78 13.21 13.13
C GLU A 42 11.90 12.17 13.16
N ASP A 43 12.31 11.74 14.36
CA ASP A 43 13.34 10.71 14.55
C ASP A 43 12.91 9.36 13.95
N VAL A 44 11.64 8.99 14.13
CA VAL A 44 11.06 7.77 13.56
C VAL A 44 11.05 7.85 12.03
N ALA A 45 10.67 8.99 11.46
CA ALA A 45 10.66 9.17 10.02
C ALA A 45 12.07 9.09 9.44
N GLU A 46 13.06 9.73 10.08
CA GLU A 46 14.46 9.65 9.66
C GLU A 46 14.98 8.21 9.72
N GLU A 47 14.69 7.47 10.78
CA GLU A 47 15.07 6.05 10.92
C GLU A 47 14.46 5.18 9.82
N ILE A 48 13.17 5.39 9.50
CA ILE A 48 12.49 4.68 8.39
C ILE A 48 13.13 5.01 7.05
N LEU A 49 13.44 6.29 6.79
CA LEU A 49 14.06 6.74 5.54
C LEU A 49 15.48 6.17 5.40
N GLN A 50 16.32 6.28 6.44
CA GLN A 50 17.68 5.76 6.43
C GLN A 50 17.71 4.23 6.25
N ALA A 51 16.82 3.50 6.93
CA ALA A 51 16.69 2.06 6.76
C ALA A 51 16.22 1.66 5.36
N SER A 52 15.32 2.46 4.77
CA SER A 52 14.87 2.28 3.39
C SER A 52 16.00 2.42 2.37
N TYR A 53 16.90 3.39 2.56
CA TYR A 53 18.10 3.54 1.73
C TYR A 53 19.16 2.46 1.99
N GLY A 54 19.17 1.81 3.16
CA GLY A 54 20.11 0.72 3.46
C GLY A 54 19.76 -0.61 2.78
N GLU A 55 18.48 -0.88 2.54
CA GLU A 55 17.97 -2.14 1.96
C GLU A 55 17.88 -2.07 0.41
N PHE A 56 19.01 -2.04 -0.30
CA PHE A 56 19.06 -2.10 -1.78
C PHE A 56 18.86 -3.52 -2.38
N ASP A 57 18.22 -4.44 -1.66
CA ASP A 57 17.88 -5.75 -2.22
C ASP A 57 16.55 -5.66 -2.99
N ILE A 58 16.63 -5.70 -4.32
CA ILE A 58 15.48 -5.65 -5.24
C ILE A 58 14.40 -6.69 -4.90
N MET A 59 14.80 -7.81 -4.29
CA MET A 59 13.90 -8.93 -3.99
C MET A 59 13.22 -8.82 -2.61
N LYS A 60 13.73 -7.98 -1.70
CA LYS A 60 13.15 -7.82 -0.36
C LYS A 60 12.21 -6.63 -0.30
N LYS A 61 11.16 -6.75 0.52
CA LYS A 61 10.32 -5.60 0.85
C LYS A 61 11.18 -4.60 1.62
N ASP A 62 11.28 -3.41 1.06
CA ASP A 62 11.86 -2.23 1.68
C ASP A 62 11.15 -1.91 3.01
N THR A 63 11.85 -1.30 3.96
CA THR A 63 11.34 -0.85 5.25
C THR A 63 10.07 -0.01 5.11
N MET A 64 9.98 0.90 4.12
CA MET A 64 8.74 1.65 3.87
C MET A 64 7.56 0.79 3.38
N ASP A 65 7.84 -0.23 2.56
CA ASP A 65 6.81 -1.19 2.14
C ASP A 65 6.30 -1.98 3.36
N ARG A 66 7.20 -2.38 4.27
CA ARG A 66 6.84 -3.05 5.54
C ARG A 66 6.07 -2.12 6.48
N PHE A 67 6.39 -0.83 6.53
CA PHE A 67 5.67 0.15 7.31
C PHE A 67 4.22 0.31 6.82
N LEU A 68 3.99 0.37 5.51
CA LEU A 68 2.63 0.38 4.96
C LEU A 68 1.88 -0.92 5.25
N ASP A 69 2.54 -2.09 5.17
CA ASP A 69 1.93 -3.36 5.55
C ASP A 69 1.55 -3.38 7.05
N TYR A 70 2.39 -2.82 7.92
CA TYR A 70 2.10 -2.66 9.35
C TYR A 70 0.88 -1.76 9.58
N ILE A 71 0.83 -0.59 8.93
CA ILE A 71 -0.33 0.32 8.98
C ILE A 71 -1.59 -0.42 8.54
N TYR A 72 -1.53 -1.07 7.39
CA TYR A 72 -2.65 -1.83 6.84
C TYR A 72 -3.15 -2.89 7.84
N PHE A 73 -2.25 -3.67 8.43
CA PHE A 73 -2.58 -4.68 9.44
C PHE A 73 -3.26 -4.08 10.67
N LYS A 74 -2.75 -2.96 11.18
CA LYS A 74 -3.34 -2.26 12.35
C LYS A 74 -4.71 -1.67 12.05
N VAL A 75 -4.95 -1.16 10.84
CA VAL A 75 -6.29 -0.70 10.43
C VAL A 75 -7.24 -1.88 10.23
N GLN A 76 -6.78 -2.97 9.62
CA GLN A 76 -7.61 -4.14 9.33
C GLN A 76 -8.17 -4.81 10.60
N THR A 77 -7.38 -4.84 11.68
CA THR A 77 -7.74 -5.35 13.01
C THR A 77 -8.57 -4.36 13.85
N GLY A 78 -8.85 -3.20 13.26
CA GLY A 78 -9.61 -2.11 13.84
C GLY A 78 -11.12 -2.25 13.73
N TYR A 79 -11.82 -1.16 14.06
CA TYR A 79 -13.28 -1.05 13.96
C TYR A 79 -13.69 -0.59 12.56
N TRP A 80 -14.86 -1.06 12.11
CA TRP A 80 -15.47 -0.58 10.87
C TRP A 80 -15.89 0.89 11.01
N GLU A 81 -15.52 1.69 10.02
CA GLU A 81 -15.97 3.06 9.86
C GLU A 81 -16.49 3.23 8.43
N THR A 82 -17.68 3.79 8.28
CA THR A 82 -18.30 3.95 6.96
C THR A 82 -18.62 5.43 6.76
N PRO A 83 -17.67 6.25 6.28
CA PRO A 83 -17.85 7.70 6.07
C PRO A 83 -19.02 8.01 5.12
N SER A 84 -19.28 7.10 4.19
CA SER A 84 -20.44 7.09 3.30
C SER A 84 -20.86 5.65 3.08
N MET A 85 -22.16 5.35 3.02
CA MET A 85 -22.69 3.98 2.84
C MET A 85 -22.09 3.24 1.62
N ALA A 86 -21.51 3.97 0.67
CA ALA A 86 -20.88 3.42 -0.52
C ALA A 86 -19.42 2.98 -0.36
N TYR A 87 -18.70 3.43 0.68
CA TYR A 87 -17.26 3.22 0.81
C TYR A 87 -16.91 2.66 2.20
N PRO A 88 -16.83 1.32 2.35
CA PRO A 88 -16.50 0.70 3.62
C PRO A 88 -15.02 0.92 3.93
N THR A 89 -14.71 1.43 5.12
CA THR A 89 -13.33 1.54 5.60
C THR A 89 -13.23 1.11 7.06
N LYS A 90 -12.04 1.24 7.63
CA LYS A 90 -11.74 0.88 9.01
C LYS A 90 -10.86 1.93 9.66
N ARG A 91 -10.86 1.92 10.98
CA ARG A 91 -10.02 2.77 11.84
C ARG A 91 -9.30 1.93 12.85
N MET A 92 -8.10 2.33 13.21
CA MET A 92 -7.32 1.60 14.22
C MET A 92 -8.03 1.64 15.58
N ASN A 93 -7.81 0.60 16.39
CA ASN A 93 -8.32 0.55 17.76
C ASN A 93 -7.68 1.64 18.64
N ASP A 94 -6.38 1.88 18.46
CA ASP A 94 -5.63 2.92 19.16
C ASP A 94 -5.64 4.23 18.37
N ARG A 95 -6.38 5.22 18.88
CA ARG A 95 -6.52 6.55 18.26
C ARG A 95 -5.27 7.42 18.38
N VAL A 96 -4.46 7.21 19.42
CA VAL A 96 -3.22 7.97 19.60
C VAL A 96 -2.19 7.50 18.58
N LEU A 97 -2.05 6.18 18.45
CA LEU A 97 -1.19 5.58 17.43
C LEU A 97 -1.64 5.96 16.02
N GLU A 98 -2.95 5.93 15.77
CA GLU A 98 -3.52 6.35 14.49
C GLU A 98 -3.16 7.80 14.15
N GLY A 99 -3.29 8.73 15.11
CA GLY A 99 -2.91 10.13 14.92
C GLY A 99 -1.44 10.29 14.54
N LYS A 100 -0.53 9.60 15.23
CA LYS A 100 0.91 9.60 14.93
C LYS A 100 1.22 9.06 13.53
N ILE A 101 0.54 7.98 13.13
CA ILE A 101 0.70 7.39 11.80
C ILE A 101 0.19 8.35 10.72
N ILE A 102 -0.95 9.00 10.96
CA ILE A 102 -1.51 10.01 10.07
C ILE A 102 -0.53 11.16 9.87
N GLU A 103 0.09 11.67 10.93
CA GLU A 103 1.11 12.74 10.87
C GLU A 103 2.36 12.31 10.08
N ILE A 104 2.96 11.17 10.46
CA ILE A 104 4.16 10.64 9.77
C ILE A 104 3.91 10.39 8.28
N LEU A 105 2.77 9.78 7.93
CA LEU A 105 2.46 9.41 6.55
C LEU A 105 2.30 10.64 5.64
N ASN A 106 1.73 11.72 6.17
CA ASN A 106 1.31 12.87 5.36
C ASN A 106 2.30 14.04 5.40
N GLU A 107 3.12 14.14 6.45
CA GLU A 107 4.06 15.25 6.65
C GLU A 107 5.52 14.77 6.57
N HIS A 108 5.92 13.79 7.38
CA HIS A 108 7.35 13.49 7.58
C HIS A 108 7.95 12.53 6.55
N LEU A 109 7.17 11.60 5.98
CA LEU A 109 7.66 10.65 4.97
C LEU A 109 7.49 11.15 3.52
N TYR A 110 6.94 12.35 3.35
CA TYR A 110 6.86 12.98 2.03
C TYR A 110 8.25 13.52 1.62
N PRO A 111 8.70 13.33 0.36
CA PRO A 111 7.98 12.75 -0.79
C PRO A 111 8.16 11.23 -0.98
N ASP A 112 9.07 10.60 -0.25
CA ASP A 112 9.55 9.24 -0.53
C ASP A 112 8.45 8.16 -0.42
N ILE A 113 7.45 8.38 0.43
CA ILE A 113 6.33 7.46 0.63
C ILE A 113 5.36 7.38 -0.56
N VAL A 114 5.33 8.40 -1.42
CA VAL A 114 4.34 8.52 -2.52
C VAL A 114 4.37 7.30 -3.43
N LEU A 115 5.57 6.88 -3.86
CA LEU A 115 5.71 5.74 -4.75
C LEU A 115 5.24 4.43 -4.09
N LYS A 116 5.44 4.30 -2.78
CA LYS A 116 5.04 3.11 -2.00
C LYS A 116 3.53 3.04 -1.85
N ILE A 117 2.87 4.17 -1.61
CA ILE A 117 1.40 4.27 -1.58
C ILE A 117 0.82 3.93 -2.97
N LEU A 118 1.38 4.50 -4.04
CA LEU A 118 0.97 4.18 -5.42
C LEU A 118 1.12 2.70 -5.73
N LYS A 119 2.25 2.09 -5.35
CA LYS A 119 2.50 0.66 -5.49
C LYS A 119 1.48 -0.17 -4.71
N PHE A 120 1.16 0.21 -3.47
CA PHE A 120 0.16 -0.46 -2.64
C PHE A 120 -1.21 -0.48 -3.33
N PHE A 121 -1.73 0.70 -3.72
CA PHE A 121 -3.06 0.79 -4.36
C PHE A 121 -3.15 0.07 -5.71
N THR A 122 -2.07 0.05 -6.48
CA THR A 122 -2.07 -0.52 -7.83
C THR A 122 -1.82 -2.03 -7.86
N ARG A 123 -1.18 -2.61 -6.84
CA ARG A 123 -0.96 -4.06 -6.71
C ARG A 123 -2.15 -4.81 -6.09
N ASN A 124 -3.08 -4.11 -5.46
CA ASN A 124 -4.21 -4.74 -4.79
C ASN A 124 -5.30 -5.19 -5.76
N ILE A 125 -5.18 -6.43 -6.25
CA ILE A 125 -6.04 -6.99 -7.30
C ILE A 125 -7.27 -7.69 -6.72
N TYR A 126 -7.18 -8.25 -5.51
CA TYR A 126 -8.18 -9.18 -4.98
C TYR A 126 -9.27 -8.52 -4.14
N ASP A 127 -8.95 -7.48 -3.38
CA ASP A 127 -9.91 -6.77 -2.53
C ASP A 127 -9.71 -5.25 -2.62
N PRO A 128 -10.37 -4.56 -3.58
CA PRO A 128 -10.23 -3.12 -3.76
C PRO A 128 -10.63 -2.29 -2.54
N ASP A 129 -11.55 -2.77 -1.69
CA ASP A 129 -12.04 -2.04 -0.51
C ASP A 129 -10.94 -1.88 0.54
N SER A 130 -10.04 -2.86 0.63
CA SER A 130 -8.89 -2.78 1.52
C SER A 130 -7.92 -1.63 1.18
N ASN A 131 -7.95 -1.08 -0.05
CA ASN A 131 -7.25 0.17 -0.36
C ASN A 131 -7.80 1.37 0.42
N LEU A 132 -9.10 1.37 0.73
CA LEU A 132 -9.75 2.46 1.44
C LEU A 132 -9.28 2.56 2.89
N TYR A 133 -8.76 1.48 3.48
CA TYR A 133 -8.19 1.47 4.83
C TYR A 133 -6.98 2.41 4.92
N VAL A 134 -6.08 2.30 3.96
CA VAL A 134 -4.89 3.18 3.88
C VAL A 134 -5.29 4.56 3.35
N ALA A 135 -6.20 4.64 2.37
CA ALA A 135 -6.67 5.93 1.87
C ALA A 135 -7.35 6.78 2.96
N ASN A 136 -7.99 6.14 3.95
CA ASN A 136 -8.60 6.84 5.09
C ASN A 136 -7.58 7.52 6.01
N LEU A 137 -6.30 7.21 5.89
CA LEU A 137 -5.23 7.88 6.64
C LEU A 137 -4.60 9.04 5.87
N ILE A 138 -4.94 9.23 4.59
CA ILE A 138 -4.34 10.26 3.72
C ILE A 138 -5.18 11.55 3.75
N TYR A 139 -4.50 12.67 3.95
CA TYR A 139 -5.03 14.04 3.83
C TYR A 139 -4.08 15.00 3.09
N SER A 140 -2.81 14.64 2.92
CA SER A 140 -1.82 15.46 2.22
C SER A 140 -2.22 15.69 0.76
N GLU A 141 -2.42 16.95 0.40
CA GLU A 141 -2.78 17.34 -0.97
C GLU A 141 -1.73 16.89 -2.00
N ASN A 142 -0.45 16.89 -1.62
CA ASN A 142 0.63 16.47 -2.50
C ASN A 142 0.56 14.97 -2.84
N ILE A 143 0.23 14.14 -1.85
CA ILE A 143 -0.02 12.71 -2.08
C ILE A 143 -1.23 12.54 -2.99
N ILE A 144 -2.34 13.23 -2.68
CA ILE A 144 -3.58 13.16 -3.46
C ILE A 144 -3.35 13.58 -4.93
N ARG A 145 -2.60 14.67 -5.15
CA ARG A 145 -2.23 15.16 -6.49
C ARG A 145 -1.37 14.13 -7.23
N SER A 146 -0.43 13.47 -6.53
CA SER A 146 0.39 12.40 -7.12
C SER A 146 -0.45 11.17 -7.53
N LEU A 147 -1.46 10.81 -6.74
CA LEU A 147 -2.43 9.76 -7.09
C LEU A 147 -3.22 10.15 -8.35
N TYR A 148 -3.71 11.39 -8.42
CA TYR A 148 -4.47 11.89 -9.56
C TYR A 148 -3.63 11.98 -10.84
N ASP A 149 -2.40 12.47 -10.76
CA ASP A 149 -1.49 12.55 -11.89
C ASP A 149 -1.14 11.15 -12.43
N THR A 150 -0.95 10.18 -11.52
CA THR A 150 -0.72 8.77 -11.90
C THR A 150 -1.97 8.13 -12.49
N TYR A 151 -3.15 8.43 -11.97
CA TYR A 151 -4.43 8.02 -12.55
C TYR A 151 -4.55 8.54 -14.00
N ASN A 152 -4.24 9.81 -14.25
CA ASN A 152 -4.27 10.40 -15.59
C ASN A 152 -3.27 9.75 -16.54
N LEU A 153 -2.10 9.37 -16.05
CA LEU A 153 -1.12 8.61 -16.82
C LEU A 153 -1.70 7.26 -17.26
N PHE A 154 -2.25 6.48 -16.33
CA PHE A 154 -2.86 5.18 -16.66
C PHE A 154 -4.09 5.31 -17.55
N LYS A 155 -4.93 6.32 -17.34
CA LYS A 155 -6.09 6.64 -18.20
C LYS A 155 -5.66 6.86 -19.65
N LYS A 156 -4.55 7.57 -19.89
CA LYS A 156 -3.98 7.74 -21.25
C LYS A 156 -3.46 6.42 -21.81
N ASP A 157 -2.82 5.60 -20.98
CA ASP A 157 -2.24 4.32 -21.40
C ASP A 157 -3.30 3.30 -21.85
N ILE A 158 -4.54 3.33 -21.31
CA ILE A 158 -5.64 2.42 -21.72
C ILE A 158 -5.79 2.37 -23.26
N PHE A 159 -5.66 3.51 -23.92
CA PHE A 159 -5.86 3.67 -25.36
C PHE A 159 -4.56 3.56 -26.17
N GLN A 160 -3.43 3.24 -25.54
CA GLN A 160 -2.16 3.04 -26.24
C GLN A 160 -2.21 1.80 -27.13
N GLY A 161 -2.03 1.95 -28.45
CA GLY A 161 -2.14 0.86 -29.41
C GLY A 161 -1.07 -0.25 -29.22
N ASN A 162 0.15 0.13 -28.82
CA ASN A 162 1.22 -0.83 -28.57
C ASN A 162 1.08 -1.48 -27.18
N LYS A 163 0.90 -2.80 -27.15
CA LYS A 163 0.67 -3.58 -25.91
C LYS A 163 1.82 -3.48 -24.90
N ASP A 164 3.06 -3.51 -25.34
CA ASP A 164 4.22 -3.48 -24.43
C ASP A 164 4.42 -2.10 -23.81
N LYS A 165 4.14 -1.04 -24.60
CA LYS A 165 4.16 0.33 -24.09
C LYS A 165 2.98 0.62 -23.18
N ARG A 166 1.80 0.05 -23.48
CA ARG A 166 0.56 0.21 -22.71
C ARG A 166 0.74 -0.11 -21.23
N SER A 167 1.36 -1.25 -20.90
CA SER A 167 1.50 -1.69 -19.51
C SER A 167 2.76 -1.19 -18.81
N LEU A 168 3.63 -0.45 -19.49
CA LEU A 168 4.97 -0.13 -18.98
C LEU A 168 4.94 0.77 -17.75
N ASN A 169 4.08 1.79 -17.72
CA ASN A 169 3.97 2.68 -16.57
C ASN A 169 3.39 1.96 -15.35
N VAL A 170 2.38 1.12 -15.54
CA VAL A 170 1.81 0.30 -14.47
C VAL A 170 2.88 -0.63 -13.90
N LYS A 171 3.66 -1.30 -14.75
CA LYS A 171 4.79 -2.15 -14.33
C LYS A 171 5.83 -1.36 -13.53
N ARG A 172 6.15 -0.14 -13.94
CA ARG A 172 7.10 0.72 -13.21
C ARG A 172 6.61 1.04 -11.80
N ILE A 173 5.35 1.47 -11.66
CA ILE A 173 4.74 1.77 -10.36
C ILE A 173 4.63 0.51 -9.50
N GLN A 174 4.17 -0.60 -10.09
CA GLN A 174 4.14 -1.89 -9.42
C GLN A 174 5.53 -2.49 -9.19
N GLN A 175 6.62 -1.88 -9.65
CA GLN A 175 7.98 -2.42 -9.61
C GLN A 175 8.07 -3.86 -10.15
N PHE A 176 7.32 -4.16 -11.21
CA PHE A 176 7.45 -5.40 -11.96
C PHE A 176 8.46 -5.24 -13.08
N SER A 177 9.12 -6.35 -13.44
CA SER A 177 10.03 -6.37 -14.59
C SER A 177 9.30 -5.92 -15.87
N PRO A 178 9.88 -5.05 -16.70
CA PRO A 178 9.31 -4.72 -18.00
C PRO A 178 9.00 -5.94 -18.87
N ARG A 179 9.75 -7.04 -18.67
CA ARG A 179 9.63 -8.30 -19.39
C ARG A 179 8.59 -9.27 -18.79
N SER A 180 8.00 -8.96 -17.64
CA SER A 180 6.98 -9.83 -17.04
C SER A 180 5.70 -9.85 -17.88
N ASP A 181 4.81 -10.81 -17.62
CA ASP A 181 3.47 -10.80 -18.23
C ASP A 181 2.72 -9.49 -17.91
N ASN A 182 1.90 -9.02 -18.84
CA ASN A 182 1.05 -7.84 -18.73
C ASN A 182 -0.25 -8.10 -17.95
N LYS A 183 -0.62 -9.37 -17.72
CA LYS A 183 -1.90 -9.75 -17.09
C LYS A 183 -2.18 -9.02 -15.78
N LEU A 184 -1.17 -8.83 -14.91
CA LEU A 184 -1.31 -8.16 -13.62
C LEU A 184 -1.06 -6.65 -13.67
N SER A 185 -0.72 -6.12 -14.86
CA SER A 185 -0.33 -4.73 -15.10
C SER A 185 -1.21 -4.06 -16.17
N SER A 186 -2.50 -4.39 -16.17
CA SER A 186 -3.52 -3.72 -16.98
C SER A 186 -3.67 -2.25 -16.55
N PRO A 187 -3.48 -1.26 -17.45
CA PRO A 187 -3.73 0.15 -17.13
C PRO A 187 -5.18 0.45 -16.82
N LEU A 188 -6.12 -0.28 -17.42
CA LEU A 188 -7.54 -0.12 -17.13
C LEU A 188 -7.84 -0.48 -15.67
N ASP A 189 -7.33 -1.62 -15.22
CA ASP A 189 -7.54 -2.10 -13.85
C ASP A 189 -6.85 -1.17 -12.84
N ALA A 190 -5.62 -0.76 -13.13
CA ALA A 190 -4.87 0.16 -12.28
C ALA A 190 -5.56 1.55 -12.19
N ALA A 191 -6.03 2.07 -13.32
CA ALA A 191 -6.79 3.33 -13.36
C ALA A 191 -8.12 3.20 -12.60
N ALA A 192 -8.83 2.07 -12.72
CA ALA A 192 -10.07 1.84 -12.00
C ALA A 192 -9.85 1.78 -10.48
N ARG A 193 -8.78 1.13 -10.01
CA ARG A 193 -8.39 1.12 -8.59
C ARG A 193 -8.07 2.52 -8.06
N LEU A 194 -7.26 3.28 -8.80
CA LEU A 194 -6.94 4.66 -8.42
C LEU A 194 -8.18 5.55 -8.46
N LYS A 195 -9.08 5.37 -9.45
CA LYS A 195 -10.37 6.07 -9.51
C LYS A 195 -11.17 5.83 -8.24
N TYR A 196 -11.30 4.57 -7.82
CA TYR A 196 -12.05 4.22 -6.61
C TYR A 196 -11.49 4.92 -5.36
N VAL A 197 -10.16 4.93 -5.22
CA VAL A 197 -9.46 5.65 -4.14
C VAL A 197 -9.69 7.16 -4.22
N LEU A 198 -9.61 7.77 -5.41
CA LEU A 198 -9.81 9.21 -5.62
C LEU A 198 -11.27 9.64 -5.37
N GLU A 199 -12.25 8.82 -5.75
CA GLU A 199 -13.66 9.09 -5.42
C GLU A 199 -13.88 9.10 -3.91
N PHE A 200 -13.31 8.14 -3.19
CA PHE A 200 -13.35 8.11 -1.73
C PHE A 200 -12.67 9.34 -1.12
N LEU A 201 -11.47 9.70 -1.59
CA LEU A 201 -10.74 10.87 -1.10
C LEU A 201 -11.49 12.17 -1.35
N ALA A 202 -12.28 12.27 -2.43
CA ALA A 202 -13.11 13.45 -2.71
C ALA A 202 -14.33 13.58 -1.80
N ILE A 203 -14.81 12.48 -1.24
CA ILE A 203 -15.86 12.49 -0.21
C ILE A 203 -15.28 12.90 1.13
N LYS A 204 -14.09 12.37 1.44
CA LYS A 204 -13.43 12.56 2.74
C LYS A 204 -12.79 13.95 2.88
N ASN A 205 -12.14 14.42 1.82
CA ASN A 205 -11.33 15.64 1.80
C ASN A 205 -11.91 16.66 0.82
N LYS A 206 -11.67 17.95 1.07
CA LYS A 206 -12.02 19.03 0.13
C LYS A 206 -10.94 19.14 -0.95
N VAL A 207 -11.10 18.45 -2.07
CA VAL A 207 -10.08 18.30 -3.14
C VAL A 207 -10.51 18.83 -4.50
N ASP A 208 -11.62 19.57 -4.57
CA ASP A 208 -12.19 20.08 -5.83
C ASP A 208 -11.22 20.99 -6.61
N HIS A 209 -10.21 21.57 -5.93
CA HIS A 209 -9.14 22.35 -6.55
C HIS A 209 -8.03 21.50 -7.18
N ILE A 210 -8.00 20.19 -6.90
CA ILE A 210 -7.06 19.22 -7.47
C ILE A 210 -7.71 18.50 -8.66
N TYR A 211 -8.92 17.97 -8.47
CA TYR A 211 -9.68 17.26 -9.50
C TYR A 211 -11.18 17.30 -9.21
N THR A 212 -12.00 17.08 -10.24
CA THR A 212 -13.47 16.99 -10.12
C THR A 212 -13.97 15.57 -10.37
N LYS A 213 -15.22 15.28 -10.01
CA LYS A 213 -15.84 13.96 -10.29
C LYS A 213 -15.86 13.64 -11.78
N GLU A 214 -16.09 14.64 -12.62
CA GLU A 214 -16.12 14.51 -14.08
C GLU A 214 -14.73 14.12 -14.61
N SER A 215 -13.67 14.72 -14.06
CA SER A 215 -12.30 14.41 -14.48
C SER A 215 -11.89 12.94 -14.23
N LEU A 216 -12.54 12.28 -13.26
CA LEU A 216 -12.34 10.88 -12.93
C LEU A 216 -13.09 9.89 -13.85
N ALA A 217 -13.87 10.37 -14.82
CA ALA A 217 -14.48 9.50 -15.82
C ALA A 217 -13.40 8.73 -16.61
N LEU A 218 -13.53 7.42 -16.78
CA LEU A 218 -12.55 6.62 -17.56
C LEU A 218 -12.74 6.78 -19.06
N SER A 219 -13.95 7.10 -19.51
CA SER A 219 -14.23 7.47 -20.89
C SER A 219 -13.57 8.81 -21.22
N ARG A 220 -13.15 8.98 -22.47
CA ARG A 220 -12.80 10.32 -22.97
C ARG A 220 -14.07 11.17 -23.02
N ASP A 221 -13.92 12.46 -22.75
CA ASP A 221 -14.81 13.44 -23.36
C ASP A 221 -14.61 13.31 -24.88
N LEU A 222 -15.66 12.85 -25.57
CA LEU A 222 -15.69 12.74 -27.03
C LEU A 222 -15.80 14.14 -27.65
#